data_AF-A0A2X4UWG8-F1
#
_entry.id   AF-A0A2X4UWG8-F1
#
_cell.length_a   1.000
_cell.length_b   1.000
_cell.length_c   1.000
_cell.angle_alpha   90.00
_cell.angle_beta   90.00
_cell.angle_gamma   90.00
#
_symmetry.space_group_name_H-M   'P 1'
#
loop_
_entity.id
_entity.type
_entity.pdbx_description
1 polymer ?
#
loop_
_entity_poly.entity_id
_entity_poly.type
_entity_poly.pdbx_seq_one_letter_code
_entity_poly.pdbx_strand_id
1 'polypeptide(L)'
;MEAFITDIINAWDPMRLAPGRLAPDDEYSSEIKKICQFIQTTEGVNETALAQAIENTFTRAFSDCYKAGEERRIAGEIVDHLIQSS
;
A
#
# COMPACT_ATOMS: atom_id res chain seq x y z
N MET A 1 3.89 12.04 2.72
CA MET A 1 4.17 10.69 2.20
C MET A 1 3.54 9.61 3.07
N GLU A 2 4.00 9.35 4.31
CA GLU A 2 3.42 8.27 5.14
C GLU A 2 1.92 8.46 5.39
N ALA A 3 1.47 9.65 5.80
CA ALA A 3 0.05 9.94 6.00
C ALA A 3 -0.81 9.68 4.74
N PHE A 4 -0.32 10.09 3.56
CA PHE A 4 -1.03 9.86 2.30
C PHE A 4 -1.11 8.37 1.94
N ILE A 5 -0.02 7.62 2.16
CA ILE A 5 -0.01 6.16 1.94
C ILE A 5 -0.97 5.48 2.92
N THR A 6 -1.01 5.93 4.18
CA THR A 6 -2.00 5.45 5.17
C THR A 6 -3.42 5.66 4.67
N ASP A 7 -3.77 6.87 4.21
CA ASP A 7 -5.11 7.19 3.73
C ASP A 7 -5.52 6.31 2.54
N ILE A 8 -4.64 6.13 1.56
CA ILE A 8 -4.90 5.28 0.39
C ILE A 8 -5.08 3.81 0.79
N ILE A 9 -4.20 3.28 1.63
CA ILE A 9 -4.25 1.86 2.03
C ILE A 9 -5.48 1.58 2.89
N ASN A 10 -5.83 2.48 3.81
CA ASN A 10 -7.03 2.32 4.65
C ASN A 10 -8.32 2.48 3.84
N ALA A 11 -8.33 3.34 2.83
CA ALA A 11 -9.47 3.49 1.92
C ALA A 11 -9.62 2.28 0.98
N TRP A 12 -8.51 1.69 0.55
CA TRP A 12 -8.51 0.45 -0.23
C TRP A 12 -8.99 -0.74 0.60
N ASP A 13 -8.56 -0.79 1.86
CA ASP A 13 -8.86 -1.85 2.82
C ASP A 13 -8.54 -3.26 2.26
N PRO A 14 -7.25 -3.60 2.09
CA PRO A 14 -6.82 -4.82 1.42
C PRO A 14 -7.38 -6.13 2.01
N MET A 15 -7.65 -6.18 3.31
CA MET A 15 -8.17 -7.37 3.97
C MET A 15 -9.69 -7.36 4.15
N ARG A 16 -10.34 -6.18 4.11
CA ARG A 16 -11.78 -6.04 4.35
C ARG A 16 -12.26 -6.77 5.59
N LEU A 17 -11.48 -6.68 6.67
CA LEU A 17 -11.74 -7.47 7.89
C LEU A 17 -13.12 -7.17 8.49
N ALA A 18 -13.63 -5.95 8.30
CA ALA A 18 -14.96 -5.53 8.75
C ALA A 18 -15.77 -4.91 7.58
N PRO A 19 -16.60 -5.69 6.88
CA PRO A 19 -17.41 -5.19 5.77
C PRO A 19 -18.27 -3.99 6.18
N GLY A 20 -18.19 -2.89 5.41
CA GLY A 20 -18.98 -1.69 5.64
C GLY A 20 -18.40 -0.71 6.66
N ARG A 21 -17.13 -0.87 7.05
CA ARG A 21 -16.36 0.11 7.83
C ARG A 21 -15.06 0.43 7.12
N LEU A 22 -14.52 1.63 7.35
CA LEU A 22 -13.14 1.93 7.01
C LEU A 22 -12.21 1.19 7.99
N ALA A 23 -11.06 0.77 7.49
CA ALA A 23 -9.99 0.25 8.32
C ALA A 23 -9.57 1.31 9.37
N PRO A 24 -9.43 0.95 10.66
CA PRO A 24 -8.82 1.83 11.64
C PRO A 24 -7.42 2.28 11.20
N ASP A 25 -7.02 3.48 11.66
CA ASP A 25 -5.75 4.10 11.23
C ASP A 25 -4.50 3.25 11.49
N ASP A 26 -4.55 2.34 12.45
CA ASP A 26 -3.44 1.49 12.85
C ASP A 26 -3.45 0.08 12.24
N GLU A 27 -4.52 -0.32 11.55
CA GLU A 27 -4.73 -1.70 11.04
C GLU A 27 -3.58 -2.19 10.16
N TYR A 28 -3.11 -1.33 9.26
CA TYR A 28 -2.04 -1.65 8.30
C TYR A 28 -0.72 -0.94 8.60
N SER A 29 -0.55 -0.40 9.81
CA SER A 29 0.59 0.46 10.17
C SER A 29 1.97 -0.21 9.95
N SER A 30 2.06 -1.53 10.15
CA SER A 30 3.29 -2.28 9.92
C SER A 30 3.60 -2.47 8.43
N GLU A 31 2.57 -2.67 7.62
CA GLU A 31 2.65 -2.86 6.17
C GLU A 31 2.96 -1.54 5.48
N ILE A 32 2.29 -0.47 5.89
CA ILE A 32 2.54 0.90 5.41
C ILE A 32 3.99 1.31 5.66
N LYS A 33 4.56 1.00 6.84
CA LYS A 33 5.98 1.29 7.13
C LYS A 33 6.92 0.57 6.17
N LYS A 34 6.66 -0.69 5.83
CA LYS A 34 7.47 -1.44 4.85
C LYS A 34 7.37 -0.84 3.45
N ILE A 35 6.17 -0.41 3.04
CA ILE A 35 5.95 0.28 1.75
C ILE A 35 6.69 1.62 1.72
N CYS A 36 6.60 2.42 2.78
CA CYS A 36 7.33 3.68 2.90
C CYS A 36 8.85 3.48 2.84
N GLN A 37 9.35 2.46 3.54
CA GLN A 37 10.77 2.11 3.50
C GLN A 37 11.22 1.68 2.10
N PHE A 38 10.43 0.87 1.40
CA PHE A 38 10.71 0.49 0.01
C PHE A 38 10.82 1.73 -0.89
N ILE A 39 9.89 2.67 -0.77
CA ILE A 39 9.91 3.92 -1.55
C ILE A 39 11.15 4.76 -1.25
N GLN A 40 11.50 4.93 0.03
CA GLN A 40 12.65 5.75 0.45
C GLN A 40 14.00 5.16 0.03
N THR A 41 14.09 3.85 -0.12
CA THR A 41 15.34 3.13 -0.41
C THR A 41 15.51 2.76 -1.89
N THR A 42 14.47 2.96 -2.70
CA THR A 42 14.48 2.64 -4.13
C THR A 42 14.58 3.93 -4.94
N GLU A 43 15.64 4.09 -5.70
CA GLU A 43 15.77 5.20 -6.64
C GLU A 43 14.85 4.97 -7.86
N GLY A 44 14.06 5.96 -8.22
CA GLY A 44 13.19 5.89 -9.40
C GLY A 44 12.08 4.84 -9.29
N VAL A 45 11.35 4.81 -8.17
CA VAL A 45 10.18 3.93 -7.97
C VAL A 45 9.19 4.10 -9.13
N ASN A 46 8.88 2.99 -9.80
CA ASN A 46 7.83 2.92 -10.80
C ASN A 46 6.64 2.08 -10.31
N GLU A 47 5.50 2.25 -10.97
CA GLU A 47 4.23 1.59 -10.63
C GLU A 47 4.37 0.07 -10.50
N THR A 48 5.08 -0.58 -11.43
CA THR A 48 5.22 -2.04 -11.43
C THR A 48 6.02 -2.54 -10.23
N ALA A 49 7.14 -1.89 -9.92
CA ALA A 49 7.97 -2.24 -8.78
C ALA A 49 7.22 -2.02 -7.45
N LEU A 50 6.48 -0.91 -7.33
CA LEU A 50 5.70 -0.62 -6.14
C LEU A 50 4.51 -1.57 -5.97
N ALA A 51 3.78 -1.90 -7.04
CA ALA A 51 2.68 -2.86 -6.98
C ALA A 51 3.16 -4.22 -6.44
N GLN A 52 4.31 -4.69 -6.92
CA GLN A 52 4.89 -5.95 -6.46
C GLN A 52 5.38 -5.86 -5.02
N ALA A 53 5.89 -4.72 -4.57
CA ALA A 53 6.27 -4.50 -3.17
C ALA A 53 5.04 -4.51 -2.24
N ILE A 54 3.93 -3.90 -2.66
CA ILE A 54 2.65 -3.90 -1.94
C ILE A 54 2.12 -5.34 -1.83
N GLU A 55 1.99 -6.04 -2.96
CA GLU A 55 1.50 -7.43 -2.99
C GLU A 55 2.33 -8.33 -2.08
N ASN A 56 3.66 -8.26 -2.17
CA ASN A 56 4.56 -9.03 -1.32
C ASN A 56 4.41 -8.69 0.16
N THR A 57 4.19 -7.42 0.48
CA THR A 57 4.03 -6.96 1.87
C THR A 57 2.78 -7.55 2.49
N PHE A 58 1.64 -7.48 1.79
CA PHE A 58 0.37 -8.01 2.28
C PHE A 58 0.33 -9.54 2.23
N THR A 59 0.85 -10.17 1.18
CA THR A 59 0.97 -11.64 1.10
C THR A 59 1.80 -12.20 2.25
N ARG A 60 2.90 -11.53 2.64
CA ARG A 60 3.72 -11.97 3.79
C ARG A 60 3.02 -11.76 5.13
N ALA A 61 2.20 -10.72 5.26
CA ALA A 61 1.51 -10.41 6.50
C ALA A 61 0.31 -11.32 6.74
N PHE A 62 -0.43 -11.67 5.68
CA PHE A 62 -1.73 -12.32 5.78
C PHE A 62 -1.81 -13.68 5.07
N SER A 63 -0.75 -14.09 4.36
CA SER A 63 -0.65 -15.38 3.67
C SER A 63 -1.88 -15.65 2.80
N ASP A 64 -2.50 -16.83 2.94
CA ASP A 64 -3.66 -17.26 2.15
C ASP A 64 -4.94 -16.44 2.39
N CYS A 65 -4.97 -15.58 3.41
CA CYS A 65 -6.10 -14.69 3.67
C CYS A 65 -6.08 -13.45 2.76
N TYR A 66 -4.92 -13.11 2.19
CA TYR A 66 -4.78 -11.99 1.27
C TYR A 66 -5.23 -12.35 -0.15
N LYS A 67 -5.89 -11.42 -0.83
CA LYS A 67 -6.30 -11.57 -2.23
C LYS A 67 -5.77 -10.40 -3.05
N ALA A 68 -4.79 -10.69 -3.90
CA ALA A 68 -4.27 -9.73 -4.86
C ALA A 68 -5.32 -9.33 -5.91
N GLY A 69 -5.15 -8.14 -6.48
CA GLY A 69 -5.97 -7.66 -7.60
C GLY A 69 -5.99 -6.15 -7.83
N GLU A 70 -5.64 -5.35 -6.82
CA GLU A 70 -5.79 -3.89 -6.85
C GLU A 70 -4.45 -3.15 -6.68
N GLU A 71 -3.35 -3.86 -6.43
CA GLU A 71 -2.03 -3.30 -6.09
C GLU A 71 -1.49 -2.39 -7.18
N ARG A 72 -1.75 -2.71 -8.45
CA ARG A 72 -1.34 -1.86 -9.56
C ARG A 72 -2.04 -0.50 -9.53
N ARG A 73 -3.35 -0.48 -9.27
CA ARG A 73 -4.10 0.79 -9.14
C ARG A 73 -3.57 1.60 -7.98
N ILE A 74 -3.40 0.96 -6.83
CA ILE A 74 -2.89 1.60 -5.60
C ILE A 74 -1.46 2.13 -5.78
N ALA A 75 -0.59 1.35 -6.41
CA ALA A 75 0.76 1.77 -6.73
C ALA A 75 0.78 2.97 -7.69
N GLY A 76 -0.10 2.99 -8.71
CA GLY A 76 -0.24 4.11 -9.62
C GLY A 76 -0.60 5.40 -8.90
N GLU A 77 -1.61 5.36 -8.03
CA GLU A 77 -2.02 6.53 -7.22
C GLU A 77 -0.87 7.05 -6.33
N ILE A 78 -0.07 6.14 -5.75
CA ILE A 78 1.10 6.52 -4.95
C ILE A 78 2.19 7.14 -5.82
N VAL A 79 2.55 6.53 -6.95
CA VAL A 79 3.59 7.04 -7.85
C VAL A 79 3.21 8.40 -8.43
N ASP A 80 1.97 8.58 -8.87
CA ASP A 80 1.47 9.84 -9.38
C ASP A 80 1.59 10.95 -8.34
N HIS A 81 1.25 10.65 -7.07
CA HIS A 81 1.41 11.60 -5.97
C HIS A 81 2.89 11.94 -5.68
N LEU A 82 3.80 10.96 -5.78
CA LEU A 82 5.24 11.19 -5.60
C LEU A 82 5.79 12.13 -6.69
N ILE A 83 5.37 11.95 -7.95
CA ILE A 83 5.78 12.81 -9.08
C ILE A 83 5.28 14.25 -8.91
N GLN A 84 4.04 14.43 -8.47
CA GLN A 84 3.44 15.76 -8.28
C GLN A 84 3.98 16.51 -7.06
N SER A 85 4.56 15.79 -6.09
CA SER A 85 5.09 16.35 -4.85
C SER A 85 6.63 16.53 -4.85
N SER A 86 7.29 16.21 -5.97
CA SER A 86 8.75 16.35 -6.19
C SER A 86 9.08 17.71 -6.82
#